data_AF-A0A2H9QAE8-F1
#
_entry.id   AF-A0A2H9QAE8-F1
#
_cell.length_a   1.000
_cell.length_b   1.000
_cell.length_c   1.000
_cell.angle_alpha   90.00
_cell.angle_beta   90.00
_cell.angle_gamma   90.00
#
_symmetry.space_group_name_H-M   'P 1'
#
loop_
_entity.id
_entity.type
_entity.pdbx_description
1 polymer ?
#
loop_
_entity_poly.entity_id
_entity_poly.type
_entity_poly.pdbx_seq_one_letter_code
_entity_poly.pdbx_strand_id
1 'polypeptide(L)'
;MGAEFFQQPQMFAWAKVELTELVAAVILGIAMYGIINPAFLGMFLPADGGGTPTYVTFLDQLINYNRDMYVILGDAFIRVSKISGFSYDYSKGMGPISSWYSSTPQVGLSGMLGAITRAMDTLSASLLVVSSYKMLISIASTAATAYVMPLAIALRVIPNTRKLGSALMALAIGMYIILPASVAFSGALFDQVTHSTSPPTFAAYFSPGGPPDLGVSDVKQLPYLPIFDPSTPPGYGTICNKWINAFTSLGEIGWSLIICPPLHACCLIPYPICKIWVTVFYIVVHVGFSIMYSDNLRTYLANVPVNDMYETLYGTALPIVSQLFILSLALPLISLILTFSLTKSVSMALGGEGQLYGLSKII
;
A
#
# COMPACT_ATOMS: atom_id res chain seq x y z
N MET A 1 31.39 16.44 65.85
CA MET A 1 31.17 15.25 65.00
C MET A 1 30.85 15.60 63.55
N GLY A 2 29.85 16.43 63.22
CA GLY A 2 29.56 16.76 61.81
C GLY A 2 30.68 17.48 61.04
N ALA A 3 31.42 18.38 61.70
CA ALA A 3 32.51 19.13 61.06
C ALA A 3 33.77 18.28 60.78
N GLU A 4 34.05 17.27 61.61
CA GLU A 4 35.20 16.36 61.43
C GLU A 4 34.99 15.40 60.26
N PHE A 5 33.73 15.07 59.93
CA PHE A 5 33.38 14.26 58.77
C PHE A 5 33.81 14.94 57.46
N PHE A 6 33.60 16.26 57.33
CA PHE A 6 34.00 17.03 56.14
C PHE A 6 35.52 17.24 56.02
N GLN A 7 36.28 17.04 57.09
CA GLN A 7 37.74 17.19 57.08
C GLN A 7 38.49 15.91 56.69
N GLN A 8 37.77 14.78 56.50
CA GLN A 8 38.43 13.55 56.07
C GLN A 8 39.04 13.74 54.66
N PRO A 9 40.30 13.33 54.43
CA PRO A 9 40.97 13.48 53.13
C PRO A 9 40.21 12.76 51.99
N GLN A 10 39.42 11.74 52.34
CA GLN A 10 38.53 11.04 51.41
C GLN A 10 37.43 11.95 50.84
N MET A 11 36.83 12.81 51.67
CA MET A 11 35.78 13.75 51.24
C MET A 11 36.34 14.82 50.30
N PHE A 12 37.57 15.30 50.55
CA PHE A 12 38.21 16.27 49.68
C PHE A 12 38.60 15.66 48.32
N ALA A 13 39.13 14.44 48.33
CA ALA A 13 39.43 13.70 47.10
C ALA A 13 38.15 13.43 46.28
N TRP A 14 37.08 12.99 46.94
CA TRP A 14 35.77 12.79 46.31
C TRP A 14 35.22 14.10 45.72
N ALA A 15 35.21 15.19 46.50
CA ALA A 15 34.70 16.49 46.04
C ALA A 15 35.47 17.03 44.82
N LYS A 16 36.79 16.83 44.77
CA LYS A 16 37.60 17.22 43.61
C LYS A 16 37.24 16.42 42.36
N VAL A 17 37.05 15.11 42.49
CA VAL A 17 36.59 14.24 41.38
C VAL A 17 35.20 14.65 40.92
N GLU A 18 34.27 14.91 41.85
CA GLU A 18 32.92 15.34 41.47
C GLU A 18 32.90 16.70 40.79
N LEU A 19 33.73 17.65 41.22
CA LEU A 19 33.84 18.95 40.55
C LEU A 19 34.37 18.80 39.12
N THR A 20 35.40 17.97 38.91
CA THR A 20 35.94 17.72 37.56
C THR A 20 34.91 17.09 36.63
N GLU A 21 34.09 16.20 37.16
CA GLU A 21 33.06 15.48 36.41
C GLU A 21 31.85 16.37 36.12
N LEU A 22 31.49 17.27 37.03
CA LEU A 22 30.49 18.31 36.82
C LEU A 22 30.91 19.24 35.67
N VAL A 23 32.16 19.72 35.69
CA VAL A 23 32.69 20.58 34.64
C VAL A 23 32.69 19.84 33.29
N ALA A 24 33.10 18.57 33.26
CA ALA A 24 33.04 17.75 32.06
C ALA A 24 31.60 17.59 31.54
N ALA A 25 30.62 17.37 32.42
CA ALA A 25 29.21 17.27 32.06
C ALA A 25 28.65 18.57 31.46
N VAL A 26 29.04 19.73 32.01
CA VAL A 26 28.64 21.05 31.47
C VAL A 26 29.24 21.28 30.09
N ILE A 27 30.54 21.01 29.91
CA ILE A 27 31.21 21.14 28.61
C ILE A 27 30.56 20.22 27.57
N LEU A 28 30.28 18.96 27.93
CA LEU A 28 29.57 18.03 27.06
C LEU A 28 28.15 18.51 26.75
N GLY A 29 27.42 19.06 27.72
CA GLY A 29 26.10 19.63 27.49
C GLY A 29 26.11 20.77 26.48
N ILE A 30 27.08 21.69 26.58
CA ILE A 30 27.28 22.78 25.62
C ILE A 30 27.64 22.24 24.24
N ALA A 31 28.56 21.28 24.16
CA ALA A 31 28.96 20.66 22.90
C ALA A 31 27.76 19.96 22.22
N MET A 32 26.95 19.22 22.98
CA MET A 32 25.77 18.53 22.48
C MET A 32 24.67 19.49 22.02
N TYR A 33 24.48 20.59 22.76
CA TYR A 33 23.56 21.66 22.33
C TYR A 33 24.01 22.30 21.01
N GLY A 34 25.33 22.49 20.84
CA GLY A 34 25.92 22.95 19.58
C GLY A 34 25.69 21.98 18.42
N ILE A 35 25.81 20.68 18.66
CA ILE A 35 25.59 19.63 17.67
C ILE A 35 24.11 19.53 17.25
N ILE A 36 23.17 19.79 18.16
CA ILE A 36 21.73 19.78 17.83
C ILE A 36 21.30 20.99 17.01
N ASN A 37 22.14 22.02 16.91
CA ASN A 37 21.80 23.19 16.14
C ASN A 37 21.43 22.79 14.69
N PRO A 38 20.27 23.21 14.17
CA PRO A 38 19.84 22.88 12.81
C PRO A 38 20.87 23.26 11.74
N ALA A 39 21.72 24.27 11.99
CA ALA A 39 22.82 24.62 11.10
C ALA A 39 23.88 23.51 11.02
N PHE A 40 24.21 22.87 12.14
CA PHE A 40 25.13 21.72 12.14
C PHE A 40 24.46 20.52 11.48
N LEU A 41 23.18 20.26 11.78
CA LEU A 41 22.44 19.15 11.18
C LEU A 41 22.38 19.25 9.64
N GLY A 42 22.17 20.46 9.11
CA GLY A 42 22.16 20.71 7.67
C GLY A 42 23.48 20.43 6.95
N MET A 43 24.60 20.36 7.67
CA MET A 43 25.89 19.94 7.08
C MET A 43 25.96 18.43 6.84
N PHE A 44 25.26 17.62 7.65
CA PHE A 44 25.28 16.16 7.56
C PHE A 44 24.07 15.59 6.82
N LEU A 45 22.95 16.30 6.88
CA LEU A 45 21.71 15.93 6.23
C LEU A 45 21.44 16.96 5.12
N PRO A 46 21.98 16.75 3.90
CA PRO A 46 21.74 17.68 2.81
C PRO A 46 20.24 17.82 2.62
N ALA A 47 19.79 19.07 2.56
CA ALA A 47 18.46 19.38 2.09
C ALA A 47 18.43 19.29 0.56
N ASP A 48 17.29 18.92 0.01
CA ASP A 48 17.06 19.08 -1.41
C ASP A 48 17.01 20.57 -1.80
N GLY A 49 16.92 20.88 -3.10
CA GLY A 49 16.81 22.25 -3.58
C GLY A 49 15.59 23.02 -3.03
N GLY A 50 14.64 22.34 -2.40
CA GLY A 50 13.48 22.91 -1.72
C GLY A 50 13.66 23.13 -0.21
N GLY A 51 14.83 22.83 0.35
CA GLY A 51 15.09 22.97 1.78
C GLY A 51 14.49 21.85 2.64
N THR A 52 13.91 20.81 2.03
CA THR A 52 13.41 19.65 2.74
C THR A 52 14.52 18.62 2.92
N PRO A 53 14.67 18.00 4.11
CA PRO A 53 15.72 17.02 4.32
C PRO A 53 15.56 15.82 3.39
N THR A 54 16.67 15.39 2.77
CA THR A 54 16.72 14.25 1.82
C THR A 54 16.10 12.96 2.34
N TYR A 55 16.18 12.68 3.65
CA TYR A 55 15.55 11.49 4.22
C TYR A 55 14.01 11.57 4.24
N VAL A 56 13.43 12.78 4.33
CA VAL A 56 11.97 12.99 4.31
C VAL A 56 11.45 12.80 2.90
N THR A 57 12.12 13.38 1.90
CA THR A 57 11.75 13.24 0.50
C THR A 57 11.81 11.79 0.05
N PHE A 58 12.85 11.05 0.45
CA PHE A 58 12.95 9.61 0.21
C PHE A 58 11.75 8.82 0.79
N LEU A 59 11.41 9.05 2.07
CA LEU A 59 10.27 8.35 2.69
C LEU A 59 8.94 8.72 2.03
N ASP A 60 8.76 9.99 1.63
CA ASP A 60 7.58 10.44 0.91
C ASP A 60 7.47 9.83 -0.48
N GLN A 61 8.58 9.73 -1.21
CA GLN A 61 8.62 8.99 -2.47
C GLN A 61 8.19 7.54 -2.27
N LEU A 62 8.74 6.85 -1.27
CA LEU A 62 8.40 5.46 -1.00
C LEU A 62 6.91 5.27 -0.61
N ILE A 63 6.34 6.20 0.16
CA ILE A 63 4.90 6.23 0.49
C ILE A 63 4.06 6.41 -0.77
N ASN A 64 4.40 7.39 -1.62
CA ASN A 64 3.67 7.68 -2.84
C ASN A 64 3.74 6.49 -3.82
N TYR A 65 4.89 5.84 -3.96
CA TYR A 65 5.03 4.65 -4.79
C TYR A 65 4.17 3.48 -4.32
N ASN A 66 4.16 3.19 -3.02
CA ASN A 66 3.30 2.14 -2.46
C ASN A 66 1.81 2.46 -2.68
N ARG A 67 1.41 3.72 -2.50
CA ARG A 67 0.04 4.19 -2.73
C ARG A 67 -0.37 4.06 -4.19
N ASP A 68 0.46 4.51 -5.11
CA ASP A 68 0.14 4.50 -6.55
C ASP A 68 0.05 3.06 -7.08
N MET A 69 0.96 2.17 -6.67
CA MET A 69 0.87 0.75 -6.99
C MET A 69 -0.39 0.09 -6.42
N TYR A 70 -0.78 0.47 -5.20
CA TYR A 70 -2.00 -0.04 -4.58
C TYR A 70 -3.25 0.35 -5.38
N VAL A 71 -3.32 1.61 -5.84
CA VAL A 71 -4.44 2.10 -6.67
C VAL A 71 -4.48 1.37 -8.02
N ILE A 72 -3.32 1.19 -8.66
CA ILE A 72 -3.22 0.48 -9.94
C ILE A 72 -3.67 -0.99 -9.81
N LEU A 73 -3.19 -1.70 -8.79
CA LEU A 73 -3.63 -3.08 -8.52
C LEU A 73 -5.12 -3.15 -8.16
N GLY A 74 -5.65 -2.14 -7.45
CA GLY A 74 -7.08 -2.05 -7.14
C GLY A 74 -7.95 -1.94 -8.38
N ASP A 75 -7.55 -1.13 -9.36
CA ASP A 75 -8.26 -1.05 -10.64
C ASP A 75 -8.16 -2.37 -11.43
N ALA A 76 -6.97 -2.96 -11.47
CA ALA A 76 -6.76 -4.28 -12.09
C ALA A 76 -7.63 -5.37 -11.43
N PHE A 77 -7.73 -5.37 -10.09
CA PHE A 77 -8.58 -6.30 -9.34
C PHE A 77 -10.05 -6.17 -9.76
N ILE A 78 -10.59 -4.95 -9.82
CA ILE A 78 -11.97 -4.70 -10.22
C ILE A 78 -12.22 -5.21 -11.65
N ARG A 79 -11.28 -4.96 -12.58
CA ARG A 79 -11.40 -5.41 -13.98
C ARG A 79 -11.35 -6.92 -14.10
N VAL A 80 -10.36 -7.56 -13.49
CA VAL A 80 -10.23 -9.03 -13.49
C VAL A 80 -11.43 -9.68 -12.81
N SER A 81 -11.94 -9.08 -11.73
CA SER A 81 -13.11 -9.59 -10.99
C SER A 81 -14.38 -9.54 -11.85
N LYS A 82 -14.59 -8.43 -12.58
CA LYS A 82 -15.72 -8.31 -13.53
C LYS A 82 -15.64 -9.36 -14.64
N ILE A 83 -14.47 -9.58 -15.22
CA ILE A 83 -14.29 -10.53 -16.34
C ILE A 83 -14.43 -11.98 -15.84
N SER A 84 -13.78 -12.31 -14.73
CA SER A 84 -13.78 -13.68 -14.18
C SER A 84 -15.11 -14.07 -13.52
N GLY A 85 -15.83 -13.10 -12.94
CA GLY A 85 -17.17 -13.29 -12.40
C GLY A 85 -18.27 -13.33 -13.46
N PHE A 86 -17.94 -13.02 -14.73
CA PHE A 86 -18.89 -13.08 -15.82
C PHE A 86 -19.27 -14.54 -16.10
N SER A 87 -20.50 -14.87 -15.73
CA SER A 87 -21.16 -16.14 -16.05
C SER A 87 -22.44 -15.82 -16.80
N TYR A 88 -22.77 -16.63 -17.80
CA TYR A 88 -24.06 -16.56 -18.45
C TYR A 88 -24.67 -17.95 -18.50
N ASP A 89 -25.93 -18.01 -18.07
CA ASP A 89 -26.76 -19.20 -18.09
C ASP A 89 -27.92 -18.93 -19.04
N TYR A 90 -28.03 -19.75 -20.08
CA TYR A 90 -29.17 -19.76 -20.96
C TYR A 90 -29.97 -21.04 -20.73
N SER A 91 -31.21 -20.88 -20.26
CA SER A 91 -32.18 -21.97 -20.16
C SER A 91 -33.23 -21.81 -21.25
N LYS A 92 -33.33 -22.80 -22.13
CA LYS A 92 -34.37 -22.90 -23.14
C LYS A 92 -35.40 -23.91 -22.68
N GLY A 93 -36.52 -23.45 -22.14
CA GLY A 93 -37.71 -24.27 -21.93
C GLY A 93 -38.62 -24.21 -23.17
N MET A 94 -38.69 -25.27 -23.96
CA MET A 94 -39.73 -25.45 -24.98
C MET A 94 -40.62 -26.61 -24.56
N GLY A 95 -41.64 -26.33 -23.74
CA GLY A 95 -42.57 -27.35 -23.26
C GLY A 95 -41.87 -28.44 -22.43
N PRO A 96 -42.00 -29.74 -22.74
CA PRO A 96 -41.38 -30.82 -21.97
C PRO A 96 -39.85 -30.92 -22.14
N ILE A 97 -39.25 -30.16 -23.06
CA ILE A 97 -37.81 -30.20 -23.33
C ILE A 97 -37.20 -28.91 -22.78
N SER A 98 -36.44 -29.05 -21.69
CA SER A 98 -35.53 -28.00 -21.22
C SER A 98 -34.10 -28.32 -21.68
N SER A 99 -33.43 -27.33 -22.26
CA SER A 99 -31.97 -27.38 -22.45
C SER A 99 -31.34 -26.22 -21.68
N TRP A 100 -30.36 -26.52 -20.83
CA TRP A 100 -29.55 -25.50 -20.18
C TRP A 100 -28.16 -25.46 -20.82
N TYR A 101 -27.67 -24.25 -21.07
CA TYR A 101 -26.29 -23.99 -21.46
C TYR A 101 -25.75 -22.95 -20.50
N SER A 102 -24.78 -23.34 -19.68
CA SER A 102 -24.03 -22.43 -18.81
C SER A 102 -22.59 -22.35 -19.31
N SER A 103 -22.03 -21.15 -19.30
CA SER A 103 -20.62 -20.97 -19.65
C SER A 103 -20.00 -19.85 -18.84
N THR A 104 -18.81 -20.13 -18.33
CA THR A 104 -17.95 -19.20 -17.59
C THR A 104 -16.59 -19.14 -18.29
N PRO A 105 -16.52 -18.55 -19.50
CA PRO A 105 -15.36 -18.71 -20.37
C PRO A 105 -14.06 -18.16 -19.77
N GLN A 106 -14.18 -17.25 -18.79
CA GLN A 106 -13.05 -16.56 -18.17
C GLN A 106 -12.84 -16.92 -16.69
N VAL A 107 -13.45 -18.03 -16.22
CA VAL A 107 -13.31 -18.46 -14.81
C VAL A 107 -11.85 -18.74 -14.43
N GLY A 108 -10.98 -19.06 -15.40
CA GLY A 108 -9.54 -19.27 -15.17
C GLY A 108 -8.81 -18.05 -14.61
N LEU A 109 -9.29 -16.83 -14.87
CA LEU A 109 -8.71 -15.60 -14.34
C LEU A 109 -8.96 -15.42 -12.82
N SER A 110 -9.88 -16.19 -12.23
CA SER A 110 -10.17 -16.13 -10.78
C SER A 110 -8.96 -16.44 -9.91
N GLY A 111 -8.03 -17.29 -10.38
CA GLY A 111 -6.77 -17.56 -9.68
C GLY A 111 -5.88 -16.32 -9.53
N MET A 112 -5.96 -15.39 -10.49
CA MET A 112 -5.18 -14.15 -10.46
C MET A 112 -5.71 -13.15 -9.42
N LEU A 113 -7.00 -13.20 -9.10
CA LEU A 113 -7.58 -12.37 -8.03
C LEU A 113 -6.88 -12.64 -6.69
N GLY A 114 -6.59 -13.90 -6.37
CA GLY A 114 -5.88 -14.24 -5.14
C GLY A 114 -4.45 -13.66 -5.10
N ALA A 115 -3.76 -13.64 -6.24
CA ALA A 115 -2.43 -13.04 -6.34
C ALA A 115 -2.47 -11.50 -6.20
N ILE A 116 -3.43 -10.85 -6.88
CA ILE A 116 -3.62 -9.39 -6.78
C ILE A 116 -4.01 -8.99 -5.36
N THR A 117 -4.93 -9.70 -4.71
CA THR A 117 -5.33 -9.41 -3.32
C THR A 117 -4.14 -9.51 -2.37
N ARG A 118 -3.34 -10.59 -2.46
CA ARG A 118 -2.13 -10.72 -1.64
C ARG A 118 -1.13 -9.60 -1.91
N ALA A 119 -0.96 -9.22 -3.17
CA ALA A 119 -0.09 -8.10 -3.56
C ALA A 119 -0.58 -6.78 -2.95
N MET A 120 -1.89 -6.50 -3.00
CA MET A 120 -2.49 -5.34 -2.35
C MET A 120 -2.33 -5.36 -0.83
N ASP A 121 -2.53 -6.52 -0.17
CA ASP A 121 -2.32 -6.66 1.27
C ASP A 121 -0.86 -6.40 1.66
N THR A 122 0.10 -6.91 0.86
CA THR A 122 1.53 -6.63 1.09
C THR A 122 1.89 -5.16 0.90
N LEU A 123 1.30 -4.48 -0.10
CA LEU A 123 1.49 -3.03 -0.29
C LEU A 123 0.87 -2.20 0.83
N SER A 124 -0.27 -2.63 1.35
CA SER A 124 -0.90 -1.98 2.51
C SER A 124 -0.01 -2.11 3.76
N ALA A 125 0.56 -3.30 3.99
CA ALA A 125 1.50 -3.53 5.07
C ALA A 125 2.79 -2.72 4.92
N SER A 126 3.38 -2.65 3.71
CA SER A 126 4.58 -1.81 3.47
C SER A 126 4.26 -0.33 3.65
N LEU A 127 3.13 0.15 3.16
CA LEU A 127 2.68 1.53 3.34
C LEU A 127 2.57 1.89 4.83
N LEU A 128 2.01 0.99 5.64
CA LEU A 128 1.93 1.16 7.09
C LEU A 128 3.33 1.22 7.72
N VAL A 129 4.23 0.30 7.38
CA VAL A 129 5.61 0.27 7.90
C VAL A 129 6.35 1.57 7.59
N VAL A 130 6.33 2.02 6.34
CA VAL A 130 7.03 3.23 5.92
C VAL A 130 6.41 4.48 6.57
N SER A 131 5.08 4.54 6.67
CA SER A 131 4.38 5.65 7.34
C SER A 131 4.67 5.70 8.84
N SER A 132 4.65 4.55 9.52
CA SER A 132 5.03 4.42 10.93
C SER A 132 6.49 4.80 11.15
N TYR A 133 7.37 4.46 10.21
CA TYR A 133 8.79 4.82 10.29
C TYR A 133 9.02 6.32 10.12
N LYS A 134 8.30 6.99 9.19
CA LYS A 134 8.31 8.46 9.07
C LYS A 134 7.84 9.13 10.37
N MET A 135 6.75 8.61 10.96
CA MET A 135 6.24 9.10 12.24
C MET A 135 7.24 8.88 13.38
N LEU A 136 7.90 7.72 13.43
CA LEU A 136 8.94 7.40 14.40
C LEU A 136 10.08 8.43 14.35
N ILE A 137 10.57 8.79 13.16
CA ILE A 137 11.65 9.78 13.01
C ILE A 137 11.22 11.16 13.52
N SER A 138 9.99 11.59 13.21
CA SER A 138 9.45 12.88 13.67
C SER A 138 9.28 12.94 15.19
N ILE A 139 8.80 11.84 15.79
CA ILE A 139 8.69 11.72 17.25
C ILE A 139 10.09 11.65 17.87
N ALA A 140 11.00 10.87 17.30
CA ALA A 140 12.35 10.70 17.79
C ALA A 140 13.12 12.04 17.80
N SER A 141 13.03 12.84 16.74
CA SER A 141 13.71 14.14 16.68
C SER A 141 13.16 15.13 17.71
N THR A 142 11.85 15.13 17.92
CA THR A 142 11.18 16.02 18.88
C THR A 142 11.43 15.58 20.32
N ALA A 143 11.30 14.28 20.60
CA ALA A 143 11.49 13.73 21.94
C ALA A 143 12.96 13.77 22.38
N ALA A 144 13.90 13.51 21.46
CA ALA A 144 15.33 13.56 21.74
C ALA A 144 15.77 14.94 22.24
N THR A 145 15.31 15.99 21.55
CA THR A 145 15.69 17.38 21.87
C THR A 145 14.93 17.94 23.07
N ALA A 146 13.61 17.73 23.14
CA ALA A 146 12.78 18.32 24.18
C ALA A 146 12.92 17.63 25.55
N TYR A 147 13.05 16.30 25.58
CA TYR A 147 12.94 15.53 26.82
C TYR A 147 14.18 14.71 27.14
N VAL A 148 14.64 13.89 26.19
CA VAL A 148 15.69 12.91 26.47
C VAL A 148 17.02 13.59 26.74
N MET A 149 17.39 14.61 25.97
CA MET A 149 18.68 15.28 26.18
C MET A 149 18.76 16.05 27.51
N PRO A 150 17.80 16.92 27.89
CA PRO A 150 17.84 17.59 29.19
C PRO A 150 17.89 16.59 30.35
N LEU A 151 17.11 15.51 30.25
CA LEU A 151 17.13 14.43 31.24
C LEU A 151 18.50 13.74 31.30
N ALA A 152 19.13 13.49 30.15
CA ALA A 152 20.45 12.89 30.07
C ALA A 152 21.53 13.75 30.73
N ILE A 153 21.47 15.09 30.52
CA ILE A 153 22.36 16.06 31.18
C ILE A 153 22.13 16.04 32.70
N ALA A 154 20.87 16.12 33.14
CA ALA A 154 20.52 16.10 34.56
C ALA A 154 21.00 14.82 35.26
N LEU A 155 20.81 13.66 34.65
CA LEU A 155 21.26 12.37 35.18
C LEU A 155 22.79 12.22 35.15
N ARG A 156 23.49 12.94 34.28
CA ARG A 156 24.97 12.92 34.24
C ARG A 156 25.58 13.66 35.45
N VAL A 157 24.89 14.66 35.98
CA VAL A 157 25.33 15.45 37.14
C VAL A 157 25.29 14.65 38.44
N ILE A 158 24.37 13.68 38.55
CA ILE A 158 24.23 12.85 39.76
C ILE A 158 25.25 11.70 39.69
N PRO A 159 26.14 11.52 40.70
CA PRO A 159 27.23 10.54 40.67
C PRO A 159 26.78 9.11 40.35
N ASN A 160 25.69 8.64 40.98
CA ASN A 160 25.19 7.28 40.84
C ASN A 160 24.54 7.00 39.48
N THR A 161 24.06 8.03 38.76
CA THR A 161 23.36 7.87 37.47
C THR A 161 24.18 8.32 36.28
N ARG A 162 25.47 8.64 36.46
CA ARG A 162 26.31 9.20 35.40
C ARG A 162 26.42 8.33 34.15
N LYS A 163 26.53 7.02 34.34
CA LYS A 163 26.57 6.04 33.25
C LYS A 163 25.25 6.00 32.47
N LEU A 164 24.13 6.08 33.18
CA LEU A 164 22.80 6.17 32.59
C LEU A 164 22.62 7.47 31.80
N GLY A 165 23.07 8.61 32.36
CA GLY A 165 23.08 9.89 31.66
C GLY A 165 23.89 9.83 30.35
N SER A 166 25.05 9.18 30.37
CA SER A 166 25.88 8.98 29.17
C SER A 166 25.19 8.09 28.12
N ALA A 167 24.48 7.04 28.55
CA ALA A 167 23.68 6.20 27.67
C ALA A 167 22.49 6.95 27.06
N LEU A 168 21.79 7.78 27.84
CA LEU A 168 20.69 8.62 27.35
C LEU A 168 21.18 9.74 26.42
N MET A 169 22.37 10.30 26.64
CA MET A 169 23.00 11.23 25.71
C MET A 169 23.26 10.55 24.36
N ALA A 170 23.85 9.35 24.38
CA ALA A 170 24.07 8.58 23.17
C ALA A 170 22.76 8.25 22.46
N LEU A 171 21.71 7.87 23.20
CA LEU A 171 20.38 7.62 22.66
C LEU A 171 19.79 8.88 22.01
N ALA A 172 19.93 10.05 22.63
CA ALA A 172 19.46 11.31 22.06
C ALA A 172 20.19 11.66 20.76
N ILE A 173 21.52 11.47 20.71
CA ILE A 173 22.33 11.63 19.48
C ILE A 173 21.88 10.61 18.42
N GLY A 174 21.64 9.38 18.85
CA GLY A 174 21.15 8.28 18.02
C GLY A 174 19.83 8.62 17.33
N MET A 175 18.86 9.09 18.10
CA MET A 175 17.54 9.47 17.61
C MET A 175 17.56 10.74 16.76
N TYR A 176 18.40 11.72 17.09
CA TYR A 176 18.40 13.02 16.43
C TYR A 176 19.27 13.08 15.16
N ILE A 177 20.42 12.40 15.15
CA ILE A 177 21.42 12.51 14.09
C ILE A 177 21.58 11.18 13.35
N ILE A 178 21.87 10.12 14.10
CA ILE A 178 22.24 8.83 13.50
C ILE A 178 21.05 8.22 12.76
N LEU A 179 19.84 8.30 13.33
CA LEU A 179 18.63 7.76 12.73
C LEU A 179 18.33 8.44 11.39
N PRO A 180 18.15 9.78 11.29
CA PRO A 180 17.97 10.44 10.00
C PRO A 180 19.11 10.18 9.01
N ALA A 181 20.37 10.14 9.46
CA ALA A 181 21.52 9.87 8.60
C ALA A 181 21.49 8.43 8.04
N SER A 182 21.09 7.45 8.84
CA SER A 182 20.94 6.06 8.39
C SER A 182 19.81 5.91 7.35
N VAL A 183 18.76 6.73 7.45
CA VAL A 183 17.68 6.77 6.46
C VAL A 183 18.15 7.44 5.17
N ALA A 184 18.88 8.55 5.27
CA ALA A 184 19.48 9.19 4.09
C ALA A 184 20.44 8.22 3.36
N PHE A 185 21.23 7.45 4.10
CA PHE A 185 22.08 6.40 3.55
C PHE A 185 21.26 5.31 2.84
N SER A 186 20.16 4.86 3.44
CA SER A 186 19.25 3.90 2.80
C SER A 186 18.57 4.46 1.56
N GLY A 187 18.29 5.76 1.52
CA GLY A 187 17.83 6.46 0.32
C GLY A 187 18.87 6.41 -0.81
N ALA A 188 20.13 6.67 -0.49
CA ALA A 188 21.22 6.55 -1.47
C ALA A 188 21.41 5.10 -1.98
N LEU A 189 21.22 4.10 -1.12
CA LEU A 189 21.21 2.69 -1.53
C LEU A 189 20.01 2.37 -2.43
N PHE A 190 18.83 2.90 -2.10
CA PHE A 190 17.63 2.75 -2.92
C PHE A 190 17.88 3.31 -4.32
N ASP A 191 18.45 4.51 -4.44
CA ASP A 191 18.80 5.13 -5.72
C ASP A 191 19.79 4.28 -6.52
N GLN A 192 20.77 3.65 -5.86
CA GLN A 192 21.69 2.74 -6.55
C GLN A 192 21.00 1.47 -7.06
N VAL A 193 20.14 0.86 -6.26
CA VAL A 193 19.40 -0.35 -6.65
C VAL A 193 18.44 -0.03 -7.80
N THR A 194 17.79 1.13 -7.75
CA THR A 194 16.85 1.54 -8.78
C THR A 194 17.56 1.81 -10.12
N HIS A 195 18.76 2.40 -10.11
CA HIS A 195 19.51 2.70 -11.33
C HIS A 195 20.37 1.53 -11.85
N SER A 196 20.81 0.60 -11.00
CA SER A 196 21.72 -0.49 -11.39
C SER A 196 21.03 -1.72 -12.00
N THR A 197 19.71 -1.84 -11.87
CA THR A 197 18.97 -2.98 -12.41
C THR A 197 18.71 -2.78 -13.90
N SER A 198 19.50 -3.48 -14.73
CA SER A 198 19.14 -3.82 -16.11
C SER A 198 18.46 -5.20 -16.07
N PRO A 199 17.22 -5.36 -16.58
CA PRO A 199 16.56 -4.57 -17.63
C PRO A 199 15.84 -3.31 -17.09
N PRO A 200 15.49 -2.35 -17.97
CA PRO A 200 14.95 -1.02 -17.65
C PRO A 200 13.62 -1.00 -16.85
N THR A 201 13.09 -2.13 -16.41
CA THR A 201 11.76 -2.23 -15.80
C THR A 201 11.64 -1.71 -14.38
N PHE A 202 12.75 -1.39 -13.70
CA PHE A 202 12.68 -0.72 -12.40
C PHE A 202 13.08 0.74 -12.55
N ALA A 203 14.28 1.06 -13.05
CA ALA A 203 14.75 2.43 -13.26
C ALA A 203 13.79 3.31 -14.11
N ALA A 204 13.25 2.79 -15.21
CA ALA A 204 12.35 3.56 -16.08
C ALA A 204 11.00 3.85 -15.41
N TYR A 205 10.62 3.04 -14.43
CA TYR A 205 9.38 3.15 -13.66
C TYR A 205 9.51 4.11 -12.47
N PHE A 206 10.71 4.59 -12.14
CA PHE A 206 10.96 5.40 -10.94
C PHE A 206 11.72 6.71 -11.21
N SER A 207 11.82 7.14 -12.48
CA SER A 207 12.55 8.36 -12.84
C SER A 207 11.92 9.64 -12.23
N PRO A 208 12.71 10.50 -11.55
CA PRO A 208 12.25 11.73 -10.91
C PRO A 208 12.02 12.84 -11.95
N GLY A 209 10.90 12.80 -12.65
CA GLY A 209 10.54 13.81 -13.67
C GLY A 209 9.06 13.93 -14.04
N GLY A 210 8.22 13.09 -13.45
CA GLY A 210 6.77 13.03 -13.65
C GLY A 210 6.24 11.80 -12.94
N PRO A 211 4.90 11.64 -12.77
CA PRO A 211 4.38 10.31 -12.46
C PRO A 211 4.98 9.41 -13.54
N PRO A 212 5.73 8.36 -13.17
CA PRO A 212 6.29 7.48 -14.17
C PRO A 212 5.11 7.11 -15.07
N ASP A 213 5.23 7.45 -16.35
CA ASP A 213 4.68 6.59 -17.36
C ASP A 213 5.39 5.28 -17.05
N LEU A 214 4.82 4.49 -16.12
CA LEU A 214 4.90 3.07 -16.28
C LEU A 214 4.49 2.84 -17.75
N GLY A 215 4.51 1.60 -18.19
CA GLY A 215 3.31 1.23 -18.90
C GLY A 215 2.04 1.49 -18.06
N VAL A 216 1.75 2.66 -17.45
CA VAL A 216 0.43 3.09 -16.97
C VAL A 216 -0.23 3.79 -18.10
N SER A 217 0.50 4.41 -19.03
CA SER A 217 0.03 4.43 -20.41
C SER A 217 -0.23 2.99 -20.82
N ASP A 218 0.67 2.01 -20.83
CA ASP A 218 0.32 0.61 -21.26
C ASP A 218 -0.60 -0.23 -20.34
N VAL A 219 -0.95 0.21 -19.12
CA VAL A 219 -1.88 -0.45 -18.18
C VAL A 219 -3.19 0.35 -18.08
N LYS A 220 -3.19 1.65 -18.37
CA LYS A 220 -4.40 2.40 -18.78
C LYS A 220 -4.71 2.20 -20.27
N GLN A 221 -3.73 1.81 -21.08
CA GLN A 221 -3.74 1.42 -22.49
C GLN A 221 -3.55 -0.10 -22.60
N LEU A 222 -3.60 -0.86 -21.49
CA LEU A 222 -4.28 -2.16 -21.51
C LEU A 222 -5.62 -1.74 -22.05
N PRO A 223 -5.87 -2.04 -23.33
CA PRO A 223 -6.48 -1.08 -24.22
C PRO A 223 -7.69 -0.55 -23.51
N TYR A 224 -7.83 0.78 -23.49
CA TYR A 224 -9.09 1.46 -23.20
C TYR A 224 -10.05 0.98 -24.30
N LEU A 225 -10.32 -0.32 -24.31
CA LEU A 225 -11.26 -0.98 -25.15
C LEU A 225 -12.53 -0.32 -24.65
N PRO A 226 -13.30 0.32 -25.53
CA PRO A 226 -14.62 0.85 -25.16
C PRO A 226 -15.54 -0.21 -24.52
N ILE A 227 -15.11 -1.47 -24.53
CA ILE A 227 -15.53 -2.66 -23.74
C ILE A 227 -15.52 -2.44 -22.21
N PHE A 228 -14.71 -1.52 -21.68
CA PHE A 228 -14.58 -1.22 -20.24
C PHE A 228 -15.06 0.19 -19.87
N ASP A 229 -16.03 0.75 -20.59
CA ASP A 229 -16.82 1.81 -19.96
C ASP A 229 -17.52 1.18 -18.73
N PRO A 230 -17.21 1.61 -17.49
CA PRO A 230 -17.90 1.13 -16.30
C PRO A 230 -19.41 1.35 -16.34
N SER A 231 -19.91 2.15 -17.28
CA SER A 231 -21.33 2.42 -17.46
C SER A 231 -22.12 1.25 -18.05
N THR A 232 -21.54 0.36 -18.88
CA THR A 232 -22.35 -0.69 -19.55
C THR A 232 -21.53 -1.92 -20.02
N PRO A 233 -21.69 -3.12 -19.42
CA PRO A 233 -21.38 -4.34 -20.17
C PRO A 233 -22.20 -4.35 -21.49
N PRO A 234 -21.74 -5.04 -22.54
CA PRO A 234 -22.49 -5.14 -23.79
C PRO A 234 -23.90 -5.62 -23.51
N GLY A 235 -24.85 -4.82 -23.97
CA GLY A 235 -26.26 -5.09 -23.74
C GLY A 235 -26.77 -4.78 -22.33
N TYR A 236 -26.09 -3.98 -21.51
CA TYR A 236 -26.75 -3.32 -20.37
C TYR A 236 -27.95 -2.52 -20.87
N GLY A 237 -27.81 -1.79 -21.98
CA GLY A 237 -28.93 -1.09 -22.60
C GLY A 237 -30.08 -2.01 -23.05
N THR A 238 -29.78 -3.28 -23.38
CA THR A 238 -30.80 -4.27 -23.77
C THR A 238 -31.38 -5.01 -22.57
N ILE A 239 -30.57 -5.47 -21.60
CA ILE A 239 -31.05 -6.13 -20.38
C ILE A 239 -31.78 -5.15 -19.48
N CYS A 240 -31.19 -3.97 -19.24
CA CYS A 240 -31.80 -2.92 -18.43
C CYS A 240 -32.83 -2.10 -19.22
N ASN A 241 -33.15 -2.49 -20.45
CA ASN A 241 -34.27 -1.91 -21.18
C ASN A 241 -35.55 -2.16 -20.37
N LYS A 242 -36.24 -1.08 -19.96
CA LYS A 242 -37.49 -1.17 -19.21
C LYS A 242 -38.53 -2.06 -19.91
N TRP A 243 -38.56 -2.03 -21.24
CA TRP A 243 -39.46 -2.87 -22.02
C TRP A 243 -39.09 -4.35 -21.93
N ILE A 244 -37.82 -4.71 -22.06
CA ILE A 244 -37.36 -6.10 -21.97
C ILE A 244 -37.56 -6.64 -20.55
N ASN A 245 -37.26 -5.84 -19.53
CA ASN A 245 -37.54 -6.18 -18.12
C ASN A 245 -39.04 -6.31 -17.85
N ALA A 246 -39.89 -5.42 -18.38
CA ALA A 246 -41.34 -5.55 -18.26
C ALA A 246 -41.85 -6.80 -19.00
N PHE A 247 -41.32 -7.06 -20.20
CA PHE A 247 -41.70 -8.20 -21.03
C PHE A 247 -41.34 -9.53 -20.38
N THR A 248 -40.13 -9.65 -19.86
CA THR A 248 -39.65 -10.85 -19.18
C THR A 248 -40.32 -11.04 -17.81
N SER A 249 -40.55 -9.97 -17.04
CA SER A 249 -41.15 -10.07 -15.70
C SER A 249 -42.63 -10.43 -15.70
N LEU A 250 -43.40 -10.02 -16.71
CA LEU A 250 -44.82 -10.41 -16.85
C LEU A 250 -44.99 -11.91 -17.14
N GLY A 251 -43.99 -12.55 -17.75
CA GLY A 251 -44.04 -13.96 -18.13
C GLY A 251 -45.11 -14.27 -19.18
N GLU A 252 -45.18 -15.54 -19.59
CA GLU A 252 -46.19 -16.04 -20.52
C GLU A 252 -47.62 -15.75 -20.03
N ILE A 253 -47.87 -16.00 -18.74
CA ILE A 253 -49.18 -15.87 -18.12
C ILE A 253 -49.62 -14.40 -18.12
N GLY A 254 -48.75 -13.47 -17.74
CA GLY A 254 -49.07 -12.04 -17.72
C GLY A 254 -49.44 -11.51 -19.10
N TRP A 255 -48.66 -11.85 -20.13
CA TRP A 255 -48.98 -11.45 -21.50
C TRP A 255 -50.27 -12.09 -22.01
N SER A 256 -50.56 -13.34 -21.64
CA SER A 256 -51.83 -14.00 -22.02
C SER A 256 -53.05 -13.30 -21.39
N LEU A 257 -52.93 -12.80 -20.16
CA LEU A 257 -53.99 -12.07 -19.46
C LEU A 257 -54.17 -10.65 -19.99
N ILE A 258 -53.11 -10.02 -20.51
CA ILE A 258 -53.20 -8.67 -21.09
C ILE A 258 -53.83 -8.72 -22.50
N ILE A 259 -53.43 -9.71 -23.31
CA ILE A 259 -53.78 -9.75 -24.74
C ILE A 259 -55.07 -10.53 -25.00
N CYS A 260 -55.29 -11.67 -24.33
CA CYS A 260 -56.38 -12.57 -24.70
C CYS A 260 -57.79 -12.15 -24.26
N PRO A 261 -58.02 -11.57 -23.06
CA PRO A 261 -59.34 -11.09 -22.68
C PRO A 261 -59.95 -10.04 -23.63
N PRO A 262 -59.23 -8.98 -24.07
CA PRO A 262 -59.82 -8.01 -25.00
C PRO A 262 -60.08 -8.61 -26.39
N LEU A 263 -59.21 -9.52 -26.87
CA LEU A 263 -59.45 -10.24 -28.13
C LEU A 263 -60.65 -11.20 -28.05
N HIS A 264 -60.83 -11.86 -26.91
CA HIS A 264 -61.98 -12.72 -26.66
C HIS A 264 -63.28 -11.89 -26.66
N ALA A 265 -63.26 -10.72 -26.01
CA ALA A 265 -64.41 -9.82 -25.92
C ALA A 265 -64.77 -9.15 -27.26
N CYS A 266 -63.78 -8.77 -28.06
CA CYS A 266 -63.99 -8.02 -29.30
C CYS A 266 -64.26 -8.93 -30.53
N CYS A 267 -63.57 -10.07 -30.61
CA CYS A 267 -63.51 -10.87 -31.84
C CYS A 267 -63.98 -12.33 -31.65
N LEU A 268 -64.50 -12.70 -30.48
CA LEU A 268 -64.94 -14.07 -30.14
C LEU A 268 -63.86 -15.15 -30.34
N ILE A 269 -62.58 -14.76 -30.34
CA ILE A 269 -61.48 -15.72 -30.45
C ILE A 269 -61.43 -16.53 -29.13
N PRO A 270 -61.51 -17.87 -29.16
CA PRO A 270 -61.44 -18.68 -27.95
C PRO A 270 -60.14 -18.40 -27.19
N TYR A 271 -60.25 -18.14 -25.88
CA TYR A 271 -59.11 -17.94 -24.99
C TYR A 271 -57.96 -18.97 -25.16
N PRO A 272 -58.21 -20.30 -25.28
CA PRO A 272 -57.11 -21.26 -25.45
C PRO A 272 -56.32 -21.07 -26.76
N ILE A 273 -56.99 -20.68 -27.85
CA ILE A 273 -56.33 -20.42 -29.13
C ILE A 273 -55.46 -19.17 -29.01
N CYS A 274 -55.99 -18.09 -28.43
CA CYS A 274 -55.21 -16.88 -28.18
C CYS A 274 -54.01 -17.17 -27.28
N LYS A 275 -54.19 -17.95 -26.21
CA LYS A 275 -53.12 -18.32 -25.29
C LYS A 275 -51.97 -19.00 -26.05
N ILE A 276 -52.26 -19.98 -26.92
CA ILE A 276 -51.23 -20.65 -27.72
C ILE A 276 -50.43 -19.64 -28.55
N TRP A 277 -51.08 -18.68 -29.22
CA TRP A 277 -50.39 -17.65 -29.99
C TRP A 277 -49.51 -16.76 -29.14
N VAL A 278 -49.99 -16.31 -27.97
CA VAL A 278 -49.20 -15.50 -27.04
C VAL A 278 -48.02 -16.30 -26.48
N THR A 279 -48.22 -17.57 -26.17
CA THR A 279 -47.14 -18.48 -25.73
C THR A 279 -46.08 -18.64 -26.81
N VAL A 280 -46.47 -18.90 -28.06
CA VAL A 280 -45.54 -19.01 -29.19
C VAL A 280 -44.79 -17.69 -29.41
N PHE A 281 -45.49 -16.55 -29.38
CA PHE A 281 -44.86 -15.24 -29.51
C PHE A 281 -43.88 -14.96 -28.36
N TYR A 282 -44.28 -15.22 -27.12
CA TYR A 282 -43.42 -15.06 -25.94
C TYR A 282 -42.17 -15.93 -26.05
N ILE A 283 -42.32 -17.20 -26.43
CA ILE A 283 -41.18 -18.11 -26.64
C ILE A 283 -40.28 -17.58 -27.76
N VAL A 284 -40.83 -17.15 -28.90
CA VAL A 284 -40.03 -16.62 -30.02
C VAL A 284 -39.26 -15.38 -29.62
N VAL A 285 -39.89 -14.43 -28.92
CA VAL A 285 -39.22 -13.21 -28.43
C VAL A 285 -38.16 -13.55 -27.38
N HIS A 286 -38.49 -14.42 -26.42
CA HIS A 286 -37.58 -14.78 -25.34
C HIS A 286 -36.36 -15.58 -25.85
N VAL A 287 -36.58 -16.57 -26.70
CA VAL A 287 -35.52 -17.37 -27.34
C VAL A 287 -34.71 -16.52 -28.31
N GLY A 288 -35.37 -15.72 -29.15
CA GLY A 288 -34.71 -14.83 -30.11
C GLY A 288 -33.82 -13.80 -29.41
N PHE A 289 -34.34 -13.15 -28.35
CA PHE A 289 -33.58 -12.23 -27.51
C PHE A 289 -32.35 -12.93 -26.91
N SER A 290 -32.53 -14.13 -26.37
CA SER A 290 -31.44 -14.85 -25.72
C SER A 290 -30.35 -15.30 -26.69
N ILE A 291 -30.70 -15.76 -27.90
CA ILE A 291 -29.74 -16.12 -28.94
C ILE A 291 -28.95 -14.88 -29.37
N MET A 292 -29.64 -13.79 -29.72
CA MET A 292 -28.99 -12.53 -30.11
C MET A 292 -28.08 -12.00 -29.00
N TYR A 293 -28.53 -12.11 -27.75
CA TYR A 293 -27.74 -11.68 -26.60
C TYR A 293 -26.51 -12.58 -26.40
N SER A 294 -26.66 -13.90 -26.55
CA SER A 294 -25.55 -14.84 -26.40
C SER A 294 -24.46 -14.65 -27.46
N ASP A 295 -24.82 -14.33 -28.71
CA ASP A 295 -23.85 -14.06 -29.77
C ASP A 295 -23.09 -12.76 -29.54
N ASN A 296 -23.78 -11.71 -29.06
CA ASN A 296 -23.14 -10.45 -28.67
C ASN A 296 -22.18 -10.64 -27.51
N LEU A 297 -22.58 -11.42 -26.50
CA LEU A 297 -21.72 -11.77 -25.37
C LEU A 297 -20.51 -12.61 -25.78
N ARG A 298 -20.72 -13.60 -26.65
CA ARG A 298 -19.64 -14.45 -27.15
C ARG A 298 -18.61 -13.64 -27.94
N THR A 299 -19.07 -12.73 -28.80
CA THR A 299 -18.21 -11.83 -29.57
C THR A 299 -17.44 -10.89 -28.65
N TYR A 300 -18.11 -10.36 -27.63
CA TYR A 300 -17.44 -9.54 -26.61
C TYR A 300 -16.34 -10.29 -25.88
N LEU A 301 -16.63 -11.50 -25.40
CA LEU A 301 -15.69 -12.32 -24.65
C LEU A 301 -14.51 -12.81 -25.51
N ALA A 302 -14.74 -13.05 -26.81
CA ALA A 302 -13.68 -13.42 -27.75
C ALA A 302 -12.68 -12.28 -27.99
N ASN A 303 -13.09 -11.03 -27.79
CA ASN A 303 -12.26 -9.85 -27.97
C ASN A 303 -11.52 -9.42 -26.68
N VAL A 304 -11.70 -10.13 -25.56
CA VAL A 304 -10.96 -9.84 -24.32
C VAL A 304 -9.56 -10.45 -24.42
N PRO A 305 -8.48 -9.65 -24.38
CA PRO A 305 -7.12 -10.15 -24.47
C PRO A 305 -6.66 -10.72 -23.11
N VAL A 306 -7.15 -11.92 -22.79
CA VAL A 306 -6.89 -12.62 -21.52
C VAL A 306 -5.41 -12.89 -21.31
N ASN A 307 -4.71 -13.30 -22.38
CA ASN A 307 -3.28 -13.59 -22.33
C ASN A 307 -2.48 -12.33 -22.01
N ASP A 308 -2.79 -11.21 -22.68
CA ASP A 308 -2.08 -9.95 -22.44
C ASP A 308 -2.30 -9.45 -21.00
N MET A 309 -3.52 -9.59 -20.46
CA MET A 309 -3.79 -9.28 -19.05
C MET A 309 -2.98 -10.16 -18.10
N TYR A 310 -2.93 -11.47 -18.36
CA TYR A 310 -2.19 -12.41 -17.54
C TYR A 310 -0.69 -12.15 -17.60
N GLU A 311 -0.12 -11.98 -18.80
CA GLU A 311 1.31 -11.69 -19.01
C GLU A 311 1.71 -10.35 -18.39
N THR A 312 0.86 -9.32 -18.49
CA THR A 312 1.15 -8.00 -17.89
C THR A 312 1.13 -8.07 -16.36
N LEU A 313 0.12 -8.73 -15.77
CA LEU A 313 0.01 -8.83 -14.32
C LEU A 313 1.09 -9.73 -13.73
N TYR A 314 1.29 -10.91 -14.32
CA TYR A 314 2.24 -11.91 -13.81
C TYR A 314 3.70 -11.57 -14.16
N GLY A 315 3.96 -11.12 -15.39
CA GLY A 315 5.31 -10.84 -15.87
C GLY A 315 5.87 -9.50 -15.38
N THR A 316 4.99 -8.52 -15.12
CA THR A 316 5.43 -7.14 -14.84
C THR A 316 4.97 -6.65 -13.46
N ALA A 317 3.66 -6.61 -13.20
CA ALA A 317 3.13 -5.94 -12.00
C ALA A 317 3.49 -6.66 -10.69
N LEU A 318 3.23 -7.98 -10.62
CA LEU A 318 3.45 -8.75 -9.38
C LEU A 318 4.94 -8.81 -8.95
N PRO A 319 5.92 -9.01 -9.87
CA PRO A 319 7.33 -8.93 -9.52
C PRO A 319 7.73 -7.56 -8.97
N ILE A 320 7.27 -6.46 -9.58
CA ILE A 320 7.57 -5.09 -9.11
C ILE A 320 7.05 -4.89 -7.68
N VAL A 321 5.83 -5.35 -7.39
CA VAL A 321 5.24 -5.27 -6.06
C VAL A 321 6.07 -6.04 -5.03
N SER A 322 6.52 -7.25 -5.39
CA SER A 322 7.38 -8.04 -4.50
C SER A 322 8.71 -7.36 -4.21
N GLN A 323 9.34 -6.73 -5.21
CA GLN A 323 10.59 -5.98 -5.04
C GLN A 323 10.38 -4.72 -4.19
N LEU A 324 9.31 -3.97 -4.45
CA LEU A 324 8.95 -2.78 -3.68
C LEU A 324 8.66 -3.14 -2.22
N PHE A 325 7.98 -4.24 -1.98
CA PHE A 325 7.71 -4.75 -0.62
C PHE A 325 9.01 -5.09 0.11
N ILE A 326 9.91 -5.86 -0.54
CA ILE A 326 11.22 -6.21 0.03
C ILE A 326 12.02 -4.95 0.36
N LEU A 327 12.09 -3.98 -0.55
CA LEU A 327 12.80 -2.72 -0.33
C LEU A 327 12.17 -1.90 0.81
N SER A 328 10.84 -1.81 0.83
CA SER A 328 10.09 -1.07 1.86
C SER A 328 10.26 -1.66 3.26
N LEU A 329 10.57 -2.96 3.37
CA LEU A 329 10.84 -3.63 4.64
C LEU A 329 12.32 -3.64 5.00
N ALA A 330 13.19 -3.93 4.03
CA ALA A 330 14.63 -4.06 4.25
C ALA A 330 15.30 -2.73 4.58
N LEU A 331 14.94 -1.64 3.91
CA LEU A 331 15.61 -0.35 4.09
C LEU A 331 15.38 0.26 5.49
N PRO A 332 14.14 0.30 6.04
CA PRO A 332 13.93 0.72 7.42
C PRO A 332 14.63 -0.20 8.43
N LEU A 333 14.65 -1.52 8.16
CA LEU A 333 15.33 -2.48 9.03
C LEU A 333 16.84 -2.23 9.07
N ILE A 334 17.48 -2.06 7.91
CA ILE A 334 18.91 -1.74 7.80
C ILE A 334 19.21 -0.42 8.51
N SER A 335 18.37 0.60 8.30
CA SER A 335 18.51 1.90 8.97
C SER A 335 18.45 1.77 10.50
N LEU A 336 17.51 0.97 11.02
CA LEU A 336 17.41 0.70 12.46
C LEU A 336 18.63 -0.05 12.99
N ILE A 337 19.09 -1.09 12.30
CA ILE A 337 20.29 -1.86 12.68
C ILE A 337 21.52 -0.95 12.75
N LEU A 338 21.72 -0.11 11.73
CA LEU A 338 22.80 0.88 11.70
C LEU A 338 22.67 1.88 12.84
N THR A 339 21.45 2.38 13.08
CA THR A 339 21.18 3.31 14.18
C THR A 339 21.53 2.72 15.53
N PHE A 340 21.07 1.50 15.83
CA PHE A 340 21.37 0.83 17.10
C PHE A 340 22.86 0.55 17.25
N SER A 341 23.51 0.06 16.20
CA SER A 341 24.94 -0.27 16.22
C SER A 341 25.80 0.96 16.46
N LEU A 342 25.52 2.07 15.77
CA LEU A 342 26.25 3.32 15.92
C LEU A 342 25.95 4.00 17.26
N THR A 343 24.68 3.98 17.71
CA THR A 343 24.28 4.52 19.01
C THR A 343 25.00 3.80 20.14
N LYS A 344 25.15 2.47 20.05
CA LYS A 344 25.93 1.67 21.01
C LYS A 344 27.40 2.09 21.03
N SER A 345 28.02 2.27 19.87
CA SER A 345 29.40 2.74 19.76
C SER A 345 29.58 4.12 20.38
N VAL A 346 28.65 5.04 20.14
CA VAL A 346 28.64 6.37 20.77
C VAL A 346 28.46 6.27 22.29
N SER A 347 27.59 5.37 22.77
CA SER A 347 27.39 5.15 24.20
C SER A 347 28.67 4.70 24.90
N MET A 348 29.39 3.73 24.32
CA MET A 348 30.67 3.27 24.87
C MET A 348 31.74 4.38 24.84
N ALA A 349 31.78 5.18 23.77
CA ALA A 349 32.71 6.31 23.66
C ALA A 349 32.46 7.40 24.71
N LEU A 350 31.20 7.62 25.11
CA LEU A 350 30.81 8.59 26.14
C LEU A 350 30.99 8.08 27.58
N GLY A 351 31.50 6.86 27.77
CA GLY A 351 31.63 6.21 29.08
C GLY A 351 30.31 5.63 29.62
N GLY A 352 29.31 5.46 28.75
CA GLY A 352 28.07 4.77 29.06
C GLY A 352 28.26 3.26 29.15
N GLU A 353 27.27 2.56 29.70
CA GLU A 353 27.27 1.11 29.70
C GLU A 353 26.94 0.58 28.30
N GLY A 354 27.79 -0.31 27.77
CA GLY A 354 27.57 -0.92 26.46
C GLY A 354 26.35 -1.86 26.40
N GLN A 355 25.73 -2.15 27.55
CA GLN A 355 24.53 -2.96 27.67
C GLN A 355 23.38 -2.09 28.16
N LEU A 356 22.52 -1.65 27.22
CA LEU A 356 21.19 -1.17 27.59
C LEU A 356 20.38 -2.38 28.07
N TYR A 357 20.17 -2.49 29.38
CA TYR A 357 19.39 -3.58 29.99
C TYR A 357 18.03 -3.70 29.27
N GLY A 358 17.80 -4.84 28.61
CA GLY A 358 16.59 -5.13 27.82
C GLY A 358 16.77 -5.04 26.30
N LEU A 359 17.61 -4.14 25.79
CA LEU A 359 17.86 -3.98 24.35
C LEU A 359 18.76 -5.10 23.79
N SER A 360 19.66 -5.65 24.62
CA SER A 360 20.49 -6.81 24.27
C SER A 360 19.73 -8.13 24.18
N LYS A 361 18.43 -8.17 24.52
CA LYS A 361 17.58 -9.35 24.34
C LYS A 361 16.75 -9.29 23.05
N ILE A 362 16.69 -8.13 22.40
CA ILE A 362 15.92 -7.91 21.17
C ILE A 362 16.80 -8.15 19.93
N ILE A 363 18.10 -7.94 20.06
CA ILE A 363 19.15 -8.39 19.13
C ILE A 363 19.61 -9.77 19.59
#